data_AF-A0A5J4TS19-F1
#
_entry.id   AF-A0A5J4TS19-F1
#
_cell.length_a   1.000
_cell.length_b   1.000
_cell.length_c   1.000
_cell.angle_alpha   90.00
_cell.angle_beta   90.00
_cell.angle_gamma   90.00
#
_symmetry.space_group_name_H-M   'P 1'
#
loop_
_entity.id
_entity.type
_entity.pdbx_description
1 polymer ?
#
loop_
_entity_poly.entity_id
_entity_poly.type
_entity_poly.pdbx_seq_one_letter_code
_entity_poly.pdbx_strand_id
1 'polypeptide(L)' 'MSACANAIKYALAYWDFKLDQNYTPKDDYPSFLLTQNYWNIKVQNYLELDKRRNRDTSNNIKESDCAFYRKIFLSTGRHI' A
#
# COMPACT_ATOMS: atom_id res chain seq x y z
N MET A 1 -21.26 17.24 -8.27
CA MET A 1 -21.45 16.62 -9.60
C MET A 1 -20.11 16.38 -10.31
N SER A 2 -19.15 15.72 -9.64
CA SER A 2 -17.79 15.43 -10.17
C SER A 2 -17.58 13.93 -10.36
N ALA A 3 -18.13 13.11 -9.45
CA ALA A 3 -18.06 11.65 -9.52
C ALA A 3 -18.62 11.08 -10.84
N CYS A 4 -19.76 11.60 -11.34
CA CYS A 4 -20.37 11.12 -12.59
C CYS A 4 -19.50 11.43 -13.82
N ALA A 5 -18.87 12.62 -13.86
CA ALA A 5 -17.99 13.01 -14.97
C ALA A 5 -16.71 12.17 -15.02
N ASN A 6 -16.15 11.83 -13.85
CA ASN A 6 -14.97 10.96 -13.78
C ASN A 6 -15.32 9.51 -14.14
N ALA A 7 -16.47 8.99 -13.71
CA ALA A 7 -16.93 7.66 -14.07
C ALA A 7 -17.09 7.48 -15.59
N ILE A 8 -17.67 8.46 -16.28
CA ILE A 8 -17.82 8.43 -17.75
C ILE A 8 -16.45 8.46 -18.45
N LYS A 9 -15.51 9.30 -17.99
CA LYS A 9 -14.16 9.37 -18.54
C LYS A 9 -13.42 8.03 -18.44
N TYR A 10 -13.49 7.38 -17.28
CA TYR A 10 -12.87 6.06 -17.10
C TYR A 10 -13.55 4.99 -17.96
N ALA A 11 -14.90 5.00 -18.03
CA ALA A 11 -15.64 4.06 -18.87
C ALA A 11 -15.24 4.17 -20.36
N LEU A 12 -15.03 5.38 -20.87
CA LEU A 12 -14.58 5.60 -22.25
C LEU A 12 -13.10 5.23 -22.45
N ALA A 13 -12.23 5.60 -21.53
CA ALA A 13 -10.78 5.32 -21.64
C ALA A 13 -10.46 3.82 -21.58
N TYR A 14 -11.28 3.04 -20.88
CA TYR A 14 -11.13 1.59 -20.73
C TYR A 14 -12.14 0.78 -21.55
N TRP A 15 -12.92 1.42 -22.42
CA TRP A 15 -13.99 0.75 -23.18
C TRP A 15 -13.48 -0.46 -23.97
N ASP A 16 -12.31 -0.32 -24.62
CA ASP A 16 -11.67 -1.38 -25.40
C ASP A 16 -10.43 -1.98 -24.69
N PHE A 17 -10.23 -1.69 -23.40
CA PHE A 17 -9.07 -2.19 -22.67
C PHE A 17 -9.25 -3.67 -22.34
N LYS A 18 -8.35 -4.50 -22.88
CA LYS A 18 -8.29 -5.94 -22.63
C LYS A 18 -7.06 -6.23 -21.79
N LEU A 19 -7.28 -6.69 -20.55
CA LEU A 19 -6.21 -6.91 -19.58
C LEU A 19 -5.13 -7.88 -20.10
N ASP A 20 -5.53 -8.92 -20.81
CA ASP A 20 -4.65 -9.96 -21.36
C ASP A 20 -3.87 -9.53 -22.61
N GLN A 21 -4.33 -8.49 -23.32
CA GLN A 21 -3.74 -8.02 -24.59
C GLN A 21 -3.02 -6.68 -24.45
N ASN A 22 -3.53 -5.79 -23.59
CA ASN A 22 -3.02 -4.44 -23.41
C ASN A 22 -2.12 -4.29 -22.19
N TYR A 23 -2.05 -5.31 -21.33
CA TYR A 23 -1.21 -5.30 -20.14
C TYR A 23 -0.45 -6.62 -19.98
N THR A 24 0.86 -6.59 -20.18
CA THR A 24 1.74 -7.69 -19.78
C THR A 24 2.23 -7.40 -18.36
N PRO A 25 1.87 -8.23 -17.36
CA PRO A 25 2.42 -8.11 -16.02
C PRO A 25 3.95 -8.21 -16.11
N LYS A 26 4.60 -7.21 -15.54
CA LYS A 26 6.05 -7.22 -15.34
C LYS A 26 6.31 -7.90 -14.01
N ASP A 27 6.69 -9.17 -14.05
CA ASP A 27 7.05 -9.96 -12.85
C ASP A 27 8.52 -9.76 -12.44
N ASP A 28 9.24 -8.81 -13.06
CA ASP A 28 10.64 -8.50 -12.80
C ASP A 28 10.85 -7.50 -11.65
N TYR A 29 9.79 -7.15 -10.90
CA TYR A 29 9.94 -6.32 -9.71
C TYR A 29 10.71 -7.07 -8.61
N PRO A 30 11.71 -6.43 -7.99
CA PRO A 30 12.38 -7.02 -6.85
C PRO A 30 11.37 -7.27 -5.74
N SER A 31 11.46 -8.44 -5.11
CA SER A 31 10.59 -8.78 -3.98
C SER A 31 10.70 -7.71 -2.90
N PHE A 32 9.55 -7.19 -2.44
CA PHE A 32 9.52 -6.21 -1.37
C PHE A 32 10.09 -6.82 -0.08
N LEU A 33 11.17 -6.22 0.42
CA LEU A 33 11.76 -6.58 1.70
C LEU A 33 11.45 -5.51 2.74
N LEU A 34 10.67 -5.88 3.76
CA LEU A 34 10.37 -4.98 4.88
C LEU A 34 11.60 -4.79 5.78
N THR A 35 12.43 -3.79 5.47
CA THR A 35 13.60 -3.45 6.28
C THR A 35 13.20 -2.73 7.57
N GLN A 36 14.05 -2.80 8.60
CA GLN A 36 13.83 -2.08 9.86
C GLN A 36 13.77 -0.56 9.65
N ASN A 37 14.64 -0.01 8.79
CA ASN A 37 14.66 1.41 8.50
C ASN A 37 13.35 1.87 7.85
N TYR A 38 12.87 1.13 6.84
CA TYR A 38 11.58 1.42 6.20
C TYR A 38 10.43 1.38 7.22
N TRP A 39 10.43 0.37 8.10
CA TRP A 39 9.43 0.24 9.16
C TRP A 39 9.44 1.43 10.11
N ASN A 40 10.60 1.82 10.62
CA ASN A 40 10.74 2.95 11.55
C ASN A 40 10.21 4.25 10.93
N ILE A 41 10.56 4.53 9.67
CA ILE A 41 10.05 5.70 8.94
C ILE A 41 8.53 5.65 8.85
N LYS A 42 7.93 4.49 8.53
CA LYS A 42 6.47 4.36 8.43
C LYS A 42 5.78 4.55 9.78
N VAL A 43 6.28 3.94 10.86
CA VAL A 43 5.73 4.08 12.22
C VAL A 43 5.74 5.55 12.65
N GLN A 44 6.85 6.27 12.45
CA GLN A 44 6.96 7.68 12.80
C GLN A 44 5.99 8.56 11.99
N ASN A 45 5.87 8.34 10.68
CA ASN A 45 4.91 9.06 9.85
C ASN A 45 3.46 8.88 10.32
N TYR A 46 3.06 7.64 10.64
CA TYR A 46 1.71 7.39 11.14
C TYR A 46 1.48 8.02 12.52
N LEU A 47 2.48 7.96 13.40
CA LEU A 47 2.41 8.62 14.70
C LEU A 47 2.20 10.13 14.57
N GLU A 48 2.92 10.80 13.67
CA GLU A 48 2.72 12.23 13.41
C GLU A 48 1.34 12.53 12.86
N LEU A 49 0.83 11.72 11.92
CA LEU A 49 -0.49 11.89 11.35
C LEU A 49 -1.59 11.73 12.41
N ASP A 50 -1.46 10.75 13.30
CA ASP A 50 -2.42 10.51 14.36
C ASP A 50 -2.38 11.61 15.42
N LYS A 51 -1.19 12.11 15.77
CA LYS A 51 -1.03 13.30 16.62
C LYS A 51 -1.70 14.53 16.02
N ARG A 52 -1.49 14.80 14.72
CA ARG A 52 -2.12 15.94 14.02
C ARG A 52 -3.65 15.84 14.00
N ARG A 53 -4.21 14.63 14.09
CA ARG A 53 -5.65 14.37 14.08
C ARG A 53 -6.24 14.15 15.47
N ASN A 54 -5.47 14.33 16.55
CA ASN A 54 -5.87 14.02 17.93
C ASN A 54 -6.48 12.61 18.08
N ARG A 55 -5.90 11.61 17.39
CA ARG A 55 -6.30 10.22 17.57
C ARG A 55 -5.58 9.61 18.76
N ASP A 56 -6.21 8.63 19.39
CA ASP A 56 -5.51 7.81 20.39
C ASP A 56 -4.36 7.04 19.72
N THR A 57 -3.20 7.03 20.39
CA THR A 57 -1.97 6.39 19.91
C THR A 57 -1.46 5.32 20.88
N SER A 58 -2.20 5.05 21.96
CA SER A 58 -1.85 4.08 23.00
C SER A 58 -1.53 2.69 22.41
N ASN A 59 -2.36 2.27 21.45
CA ASN A 59 -2.30 0.96 20.79
C ASN A 59 -1.66 0.99 19.40
N ASN A 60 -0.95 2.06 19.04
CA ASN A 60 -0.26 2.11 17.76
C ASN A 60 0.89 1.09 17.71
N ILE A 61 1.06 0.48 16.54
CA ILE A 61 2.23 -0.35 16.22
C ILE A 61 3.53 0.39 16.53
N LYS A 62 4.52 -0.36 17.00
CA LYS A 62 5.81 0.15 17.46
C LYS A 62 6.94 -0.30 16.53
N GLU A 63 8.08 0.36 16.62
CA GLU A 63 9.31 0.00 15.91
C GLU A 63 9.75 -1.44 16.21
N SER A 64 9.49 -1.91 17.44
CA SER A 64 9.77 -3.28 17.90
C SER A 64 8.97 -4.35 17.15
N ASP A 65 7.85 -4.01 16.55
CA ASP A 65 6.95 -4.97 15.92
C ASP A 65 7.42 -5.37 14.50
N CYS A 66 8.51 -4.77 14.00
CA CYS A 66 9.00 -4.99 12.64
C CYS A 66 9.23 -6.47 12.32
N ALA A 67 9.82 -7.23 13.25
CA ALA A 67 10.12 -8.64 13.03
C ALA A 67 8.85 -9.49 12.88
N PHE A 68 7.82 -9.20 13.68
CA PHE A 68 6.53 -9.87 13.61
C PHE A 68 5.87 -9.63 12.25
N TYR A 69 5.78 -8.37 11.82
CA TYR A 69 5.17 -8.05 10.53
C TYR A 69 6.00 -8.53 9.34
N ARG A 70 7.34 -8.47 9.41
CA ARG A 70 8.22 -9.04 8.37
C ARG A 70 7.93 -10.52 8.16
N LYS A 71 7.75 -11.28 9.24
CA LYS A 71 7.37 -12.70 9.17
C LYS A 71 6.02 -12.88 8.47
N ILE A 72 5.02 -12.05 8.79
CA ILE A 72 3.71 -12.09 8.12
C ILE A 72 3.85 -11.84 6.62
N PHE A 73 4.55 -10.77 6.20
CA PHE A 73 4.72 -10.48 4.78
C PHE A 73 5.37 -11.64 4.02
N LEU A 74 6.38 -12.28 4.62
CA LEU A 74 7.05 -13.44 4.02
C LEU A 74 6.17 -14.69 4.01
N SER A 75 5.38 -14.95 5.05
CA SER A 75 4.52 -16.14 5.12
C SER A 75 3.27 -16.04 4.25
N THR A 76 2.80 -14.83 3.94
CA THR A 76 1.55 -14.64 3.20
C THR A 76 1.73 -14.75 1.68
N GLY A 77 2.97 -14.89 1.19
CA GLY A 77 3.28 -15.24 -0.21
C GLY A 77 2.73 -14.28 -1.28
N ARG A 78 2.22 -13.09 -0.91
CA ARG A 78 1.82 -12.08 -1.88
C ARG A 78 3.05 -11.27 -2.26
N HIS A 79 3.56 -11.58 -3.45
CA HIS A 79 4.30 -10.61 -4.25
C HIS A 79 3.46 -9.32 -4.27
N ILE A 80 4.01 -8.25 -3.69
CA ILE A 80 3.46 -6.88 -3.81
C ILE A 80 4.04 -6.29 -5.08
#